data_AF-A0A7S2UAB9-F1
#
_entry.id   AF-A0A7S2UAB9-F1
#
_cell.length_a   1.000
_cell.length_b   1.000
_cell.length_c   1.000
_cell.angle_alpha   90.00
_cell.angle_beta   90.00
_cell.angle_gamma   90.00
#
_symmetry.space_group_name_H-M   'P 1'
#
loop_
_entity.id
_entity.type
_entity.pdbx_description
1 polymer ?
#
loop_
_entity_poly.entity_id
_entity_poly.type
_entity_poly.pdbx_seq_one_letter_code
_entity_poly.pdbx_strand_id
1 'polypeptide(L)'
;RVASEEEDVPRCCSDVMGDNAFAMGDYVAVFDPIDGSKNIESSLPVGTVFGIYRVAPGTSASDKSFLQTGNHMVAAGYCLYSATTVLVLTMGTGVDGFTLDPDKGTFLHTHRDIRIPSSGPIYSFNEANFHDFSSPVRRYLDALKEGSSSVGVRSNARYVGALVADVHNVLINGGI
;
A
#
# COMPACT_ATOMS: atom_id res chain seq x y z
N ARG A 1 -15.19 -1.29 -13.14
CA ARG A 1 -14.18 -0.60 -14.00
C ARG A 1 -12.92 -0.41 -13.16
N VAL A 2 -11.76 -0.31 -13.79
CA VAL A 2 -10.47 -0.20 -13.11
C VAL A 2 -9.69 0.99 -13.68
N ALA A 3 -9.08 1.79 -12.82
CA ALA A 3 -8.16 2.86 -13.18
C ALA A 3 -6.76 2.52 -12.65
N SER A 4 -5.75 2.71 -13.49
CA SER A 4 -4.34 2.43 -13.19
C SER A 4 -3.51 3.69 -13.35
N GLU A 5 -2.41 3.81 -12.61
CA GLU A 5 -1.40 4.84 -12.87
C GLU A 5 -0.79 4.71 -14.28
N GLU A 6 -0.66 3.49 -14.78
CA GLU A 6 0.02 3.19 -16.06
C GLU A 6 -0.88 3.39 -17.30
N GLU A 7 -2.13 3.78 -17.13
CA GLU A 7 -3.14 3.84 -18.19
C GLU A 7 -3.81 5.21 -18.26
N ASP A 8 -3.92 5.79 -19.46
CA ASP A 8 -4.54 7.11 -19.66
C ASP A 8 -6.04 7.12 -19.35
N VAL A 9 -6.72 5.97 -19.50
CA VAL A 9 -8.18 5.86 -19.38
C VAL A 9 -8.63 4.63 -18.57
N PRO A 10 -9.69 4.74 -17.74
CA PRO A 10 -10.19 3.60 -16.99
C PRO A 10 -10.79 2.50 -17.88
N ARG A 11 -10.37 1.26 -17.66
CA ARG A 11 -10.78 0.09 -18.45
C ARG A 11 -11.91 -0.70 -17.77
N CYS A 12 -12.65 -1.49 -18.55
CA CYS A 12 -13.57 -2.46 -17.98
C CYS A 12 -12.79 -3.64 -17.38
N CYS A 13 -13.28 -4.19 -16.26
CA CYS A 13 -12.61 -5.32 -15.62
C CYS A 13 -12.57 -6.55 -16.54
N SER A 14 -13.59 -6.75 -17.36
CA SER A 14 -13.66 -7.80 -18.38
C SER A 14 -12.50 -7.70 -19.38
N ASP A 15 -12.17 -6.48 -19.83
CA ASP A 15 -11.11 -6.26 -20.81
C ASP A 15 -9.72 -6.50 -20.22
N VAL A 16 -9.58 -6.28 -18.90
CA VAL A 16 -8.34 -6.50 -18.15
C VAL A 16 -8.16 -7.99 -17.85
N MET A 17 -9.24 -8.68 -17.46
CA MET A 17 -9.20 -10.11 -17.09
C MET A 17 -9.29 -11.05 -18.30
N GLY A 18 -9.64 -10.53 -19.48
CA GLY A 18 -9.88 -11.35 -20.67
C GLY A 18 -11.12 -12.25 -20.56
N ASP A 19 -12.02 -11.94 -19.61
CA ASP A 19 -13.21 -12.73 -19.31
C ASP A 19 -14.46 -11.84 -19.31
N ASN A 20 -15.33 -12.10 -20.29
CA ASN A 20 -16.60 -11.38 -20.47
C ASN A 20 -17.71 -11.87 -19.52
N ALA A 21 -17.43 -12.84 -18.63
CA ALA A 21 -18.40 -13.31 -17.65
C ALA A 21 -18.78 -12.24 -16.60
N PHE A 22 -17.99 -11.18 -16.46
CA PHE A 22 -18.22 -10.11 -15.50
C PHE A 22 -18.99 -8.94 -16.14
N ALA A 23 -20.29 -8.86 -15.86
CA ALA A 23 -21.11 -7.70 -16.18
C ALA A 23 -20.58 -6.42 -15.49
N MET A 24 -21.08 -5.26 -15.92
CA MET A 24 -20.87 -4.00 -15.20
C MET A 24 -21.27 -4.15 -13.73
N GLY A 25 -20.29 -4.05 -12.82
CA GLY A 25 -20.49 -4.24 -11.38
C GLY A 25 -20.67 -2.93 -10.61
N ASP A 26 -21.10 -3.08 -9.35
CA ASP A 26 -21.34 -1.97 -8.40
C ASP A 26 -20.06 -1.34 -7.84
N TYR A 27 -18.89 -1.70 -8.36
CA TYR A 27 -17.59 -1.32 -7.82
C TYR A 27 -16.65 -0.79 -8.89
N VAL A 28 -15.81 0.15 -8.45
CA VAL A 28 -14.64 0.61 -9.19
C VAL A 28 -13.38 0.38 -8.36
N ALA A 29 -12.28 0.05 -9.03
CA ALA A 29 -11.00 -0.16 -8.39
C ALA A 29 -9.96 0.83 -8.93
N VAL A 30 -9.12 1.35 -8.05
CA VAL A 30 -7.91 2.09 -8.38
C VAL A 30 -6.72 1.23 -7.97
N PHE A 31 -5.67 1.19 -8.78
CA PHE A 31 -4.49 0.40 -8.43
C PHE A 31 -3.22 0.97 -9.04
N ASP A 32 -2.12 0.83 -8.31
CA ASP A 32 -0.76 0.91 -8.82
C ASP A 32 -0.33 -0.54 -9.10
N PRO A 33 -0.13 -0.94 -10.38
CA PRO A 33 0.24 -2.29 -10.73
C PRO A 33 1.60 -2.68 -10.16
N ILE A 34 2.53 -1.73 -10.03
CA ILE A 34 3.92 -2.01 -9.69
C ILE A 34 4.61 -0.83 -8.99
N ASP A 35 4.26 -0.64 -7.71
CA ASP A 35 4.95 0.28 -6.81
C ASP A 35 6.42 -0.13 -6.65
N GLY A 36 7.28 0.87 -6.70
CA GLY A 36 8.72 0.68 -6.64
C GLY A 36 9.31 0.12 -7.93
N SER A 37 8.72 0.35 -9.10
CA SER A 37 9.25 -0.14 -10.40
C SER A 37 10.77 0.05 -10.61
N LYS A 38 11.35 1.14 -10.10
CA LYS A 38 12.80 1.42 -10.10
C LYS A 38 13.64 0.36 -9.37
N ASN A 39 13.05 -0.37 -8.44
CA ASN A 39 13.68 -1.42 -7.64
C ASN A 39 13.78 -2.76 -8.37
N ILE A 40 13.05 -2.94 -9.49
CA ILE A 40 13.01 -4.20 -10.24
C ILE A 40 14.40 -4.61 -10.71
N GLU A 41 15.13 -3.69 -11.36
CA GLU A 41 16.48 -3.98 -11.88
C GLU A 41 17.49 -4.32 -10.77
N SER A 42 17.25 -3.82 -9.56
CA SER A 42 18.10 -4.07 -8.39
C SER A 42 17.66 -5.27 -7.55
N SER A 43 16.63 -6.02 -7.99
CA SER A 43 16.04 -7.13 -7.23
C SER A 43 15.63 -6.74 -5.80
N LEU A 44 15.22 -5.49 -5.62
CA LEU A 44 14.70 -4.97 -4.36
C LEU A 44 13.18 -5.18 -4.28
N PRO A 45 12.58 -5.19 -3.07
CA PRO A 45 11.15 -5.38 -2.92
C PRO A 45 10.32 -4.35 -3.69
N VAL A 46 9.24 -4.84 -4.30
CA VAL A 46 8.24 -4.07 -5.07
C VAL A 46 6.84 -4.55 -4.68
N GLY A 47 5.79 -3.90 -5.17
CA GLY A 47 4.44 -4.31 -4.82
C GLY A 47 3.34 -3.81 -5.75
N THR A 48 2.12 -4.23 -5.49
CA THR A 48 0.91 -3.68 -6.12
C THR A 48 0.06 -3.07 -5.02
N VAL A 49 -0.49 -1.87 -5.22
CA VAL A 49 -1.41 -1.23 -4.27
C VAL A 49 -2.79 -1.13 -4.91
N PHE A 50 -3.85 -1.35 -4.15
CA PHE A 50 -5.20 -1.21 -4.67
C PHE A 50 -6.19 -0.63 -3.64
N GLY A 51 -7.21 0.05 -4.16
CA GLY A 51 -8.36 0.54 -3.43
C GLY A 51 -9.64 0.26 -4.19
N ILE A 52 -10.70 -0.10 -3.47
CA ILE A 52 -12.00 -0.45 -4.03
C ILE A 52 -13.05 0.51 -3.47
N TYR A 53 -13.81 1.12 -4.37
CA TYR A 53 -14.93 1.99 -4.04
C TYR A 53 -16.23 1.41 -4.57
N ARG A 54 -17.33 1.72 -3.88
CA ARG A 54 -18.66 1.44 -4.40
C ARG A 54 -19.11 2.57 -5.33
N VAL A 55 -19.78 2.20 -6.42
CA VAL A 55 -20.49 3.13 -7.30
C VAL A 55 -21.77 3.59 -6.59
N ALA A 56 -22.16 4.85 -6.77
CA ALA A 56 -23.37 5.37 -6.16
C ALA A 56 -24.59 4.54 -6.61
N PRO A 57 -25.47 4.10 -5.69
CA PRO A 57 -26.63 3.27 -6.03
C PRO A 57 -27.49 3.91 -7.12
N GLY A 58 -27.94 3.11 -8.09
CA GLY A 58 -28.77 3.58 -9.20
C GLY A 58 -28.01 4.38 -10.27
N THR A 59 -26.67 4.40 -10.22
CA THR A 59 -25.83 5.04 -11.24
C THR A 59 -24.88 4.05 -11.90
N SER A 60 -24.52 4.32 -13.15
CA SER A 60 -23.47 3.59 -13.86
C SER A 60 -22.08 4.09 -13.49
N ALA A 61 -21.09 3.21 -13.48
CA ALA A 61 -19.69 3.58 -13.28
C ALA A 61 -19.24 4.62 -14.32
N SER A 62 -18.73 5.75 -13.84
CA SER A 62 -18.20 6.84 -14.65
C SER A 62 -16.86 7.30 -14.11
N ASP A 63 -16.17 8.21 -14.80
CA ASP A 63 -14.87 8.71 -14.35
C ASP A 63 -14.99 9.41 -12.97
N LYS A 64 -16.13 10.03 -12.70
CA LYS A 64 -16.45 10.60 -11.37
C LYS A 64 -16.53 9.56 -10.26
N SER A 65 -16.80 8.30 -10.59
CA SER A 65 -16.85 7.21 -9.61
C SER A 65 -15.47 6.91 -9.01
N PHE A 66 -14.37 7.29 -9.67
CA PHE A 66 -13.01 7.16 -9.14
C PHE A 66 -12.58 8.35 -8.27
N LEU A 67 -13.27 9.49 -8.39
CA LEU A 67 -12.96 10.73 -7.67
C LEU A 67 -13.66 10.78 -6.30
N GLN A 68 -13.55 9.69 -5.54
CA GLN A 68 -14.09 9.59 -4.19
C GLN A 68 -13.00 9.82 -3.15
N THR A 69 -13.37 10.36 -1.99
CA THR A 69 -12.47 10.52 -0.85
C THR A 69 -12.09 9.15 -0.29
N GLY A 70 -10.84 8.99 0.18
CA GLY A 70 -10.31 7.68 0.62
C GLY A 70 -11.09 7.02 1.77
N ASN A 71 -11.80 7.78 2.59
CA ASN A 71 -12.71 7.27 3.62
C ASN A 71 -13.95 6.54 3.07
N HIS A 72 -14.22 6.61 1.76
CA HIS A 72 -15.28 5.87 1.09
C HIS A 72 -14.81 4.54 0.48
N MET A 73 -13.54 4.16 0.65
CA MET A 73 -13.07 2.84 0.24
C MET A 73 -13.81 1.77 1.06
N VAL A 74 -14.34 0.77 0.35
CA VAL A 74 -14.98 -0.41 0.96
C VAL A 74 -13.98 -1.53 1.21
N ALA A 75 -12.87 -1.52 0.48
CA ALA A 75 -11.72 -2.39 0.68
C ALA A 75 -10.47 -1.72 0.13
N ALA A 76 -9.32 -2.05 0.70
CA ALA A 76 -8.02 -1.61 0.22
C ALA A 76 -6.95 -2.61 0.63
N GLY A 77 -5.81 -2.57 -0.04
CA GLY A 77 -4.70 -3.44 0.30
C GLY A 77 -3.50 -3.26 -0.61
N TYR A 78 -2.53 -4.13 -0.39
CA TYR A 78 -1.36 -4.24 -1.24
C TYR A 78 -0.87 -5.68 -1.30
N CYS A 79 -0.17 -6.01 -2.38
CA CYS A 79 0.61 -7.22 -2.50
C CYS A 79 2.10 -6.83 -2.49
N LEU A 80 2.85 -7.35 -1.53
CA LEU A 80 4.31 -7.18 -1.44
C LEU A 80 5.00 -8.35 -2.14
N TYR A 81 5.85 -8.04 -3.11
CA TYR A 81 6.72 -8.99 -3.80
C TYR A 81 8.14 -8.84 -3.23
N SER A 82 8.49 -9.75 -2.33
CA SER A 82 9.80 -9.78 -1.65
C SER A 82 10.27 -11.24 -1.57
N ALA A 83 11.08 -11.59 -0.55
CA ALA A 83 11.47 -12.96 -0.26
C ALA A 83 10.26 -13.93 -0.19
N THR A 84 9.10 -13.42 0.19
CA THR A 84 7.79 -14.07 0.04
C THR A 84 6.79 -13.09 -0.55
N THR A 85 5.77 -13.60 -1.24
CA THR A 85 4.64 -12.78 -1.68
C THR A 85 3.60 -12.67 -0.57
N VAL A 86 3.29 -11.45 -0.14
CA VAL A 86 2.36 -11.18 0.97
C VAL A 86 1.25 -10.25 0.50
N LEU A 87 0.00 -10.70 0.59
CA LEU A 87 -1.18 -9.88 0.41
C LEU A 87 -1.64 -9.34 1.76
N VAL A 88 -1.73 -8.03 1.92
CA VAL A 88 -2.33 -7.37 3.09
C VAL A 88 -3.57 -6.62 2.64
N LEU A 89 -4.71 -6.85 3.29
CA LEU A 89 -5.97 -6.19 2.93
C LEU A 89 -6.83 -5.84 4.12
N THR A 90 -7.73 -4.88 3.91
CA THR A 90 -8.80 -4.49 4.83
C THR A 90 -10.12 -4.38 4.09
N MET A 91 -11.22 -4.68 4.80
CA MET A 91 -12.60 -4.44 4.36
C MET A 91 -13.40 -3.63 5.40
N GLY A 92 -12.70 -2.89 6.27
CA GLY A 92 -13.30 -1.98 7.25
C GLY A 92 -13.38 -2.49 8.70
N THR A 93 -13.18 -3.78 8.97
CA THR A 93 -13.26 -4.35 10.34
C THR A 93 -11.91 -4.73 10.94
N GLY A 94 -10.81 -4.56 10.21
CA GLY A 94 -9.48 -5.00 10.59
C GLY A 94 -8.56 -5.08 9.38
N VAL A 95 -7.32 -5.49 9.63
CA VAL A 95 -6.29 -5.69 8.59
C VAL A 95 -5.78 -7.12 8.73
N ASP A 96 -5.71 -7.86 7.63
CA ASP A 96 -5.22 -9.23 7.62
C ASP A 96 -4.13 -9.39 6.55
N GLY A 97 -3.16 -10.24 6.86
CA GLY A 97 -2.06 -10.60 5.97
C GLY A 97 -2.10 -12.07 5.59
N PHE A 98 -1.81 -12.32 4.32
CA PHE A 98 -1.81 -13.65 3.72
C PHE A 98 -0.51 -13.87 2.96
N THR A 99 0.12 -15.02 3.13
CA THR A 99 1.34 -15.38 2.42
C THR A 99 1.02 -16.37 1.32
N LEU A 100 1.52 -16.13 0.11
CA LEU A 100 1.36 -17.04 -1.01
C LEU A 100 2.16 -18.33 -0.77
N ASP A 101 1.48 -19.47 -0.84
CA ASP A 101 2.11 -20.77 -1.04
C ASP A 101 2.32 -20.97 -2.55
N PRO A 102 3.57 -20.89 -3.06
CA PRO A 102 3.84 -20.94 -4.49
C PRO A 102 3.57 -22.34 -5.09
N ASP A 103 3.67 -23.40 -4.28
CA ASP A 103 3.44 -24.77 -4.74
C ASP A 103 1.94 -25.03 -4.98
N LYS A 104 1.08 -24.39 -4.17
CA LYS A 104 -0.38 -24.52 -4.28
C LYS A 104 -1.04 -23.38 -5.06
N GLY A 105 -0.35 -22.27 -5.28
CA GLY A 105 -0.93 -21.06 -5.86
C GLY A 105 -2.04 -20.45 -5.00
N THR A 106 -1.98 -20.60 -3.68
CA THR A 106 -3.03 -20.13 -2.76
C THR A 106 -2.45 -19.24 -1.66
N PHE A 107 -3.20 -18.20 -1.31
CA PHE A 107 -2.87 -17.32 -0.20
C PHE A 107 -3.33 -17.94 1.13
N LEU A 108 -2.39 -18.19 2.02
CA LEU A 108 -2.64 -18.72 3.37
C LEU A 108 -2.79 -17.57 4.36
N HIS A 109 -3.80 -17.61 5.22
CA HIS A 109 -4.01 -16.59 6.26
C HIS A 109 -2.95 -16.71 7.36
N THR A 110 -1.88 -15.93 7.24
CA THR A 110 -0.68 -16.03 8.09
C THR A 110 -0.61 -14.97 9.18
N HIS A 111 -1.24 -13.82 8.98
CA HIS A 111 -1.22 -12.71 9.93
C HIS A 111 -2.64 -12.23 10.20
N ARG A 112 -3.17 -12.56 11.38
CA ARG A 112 -4.53 -12.19 11.78
C ARG A 112 -4.54 -10.86 12.49
N ASP A 113 -5.53 -10.03 12.19
CA ASP A 113 -5.82 -8.78 12.91
C ASP A 113 -4.57 -7.92 13.17
N ILE A 114 -3.84 -7.60 12.10
CA ILE A 114 -2.63 -6.79 12.16
C ILE A 114 -2.96 -5.45 12.83
N ARG A 115 -2.13 -5.09 13.82
CA ARG A 115 -2.16 -3.81 14.52
C ARG A 115 -0.75 -3.25 14.52
N ILE A 116 -0.61 -2.03 14.05
CA ILE A 116 0.66 -1.32 14.12
C ILE A 116 1.06 -1.13 15.59
N PRO A 117 2.30 -1.43 15.98
CA PRO A 117 2.81 -1.10 17.30
C PRO A 117 2.68 0.40 17.61
N SER A 118 2.38 0.76 18.86
CA SER A 118 2.20 2.17 19.28
C SER A 118 3.48 3.02 19.13
N SER A 119 4.64 2.36 19.06
CA SER A 119 5.94 2.95 18.76
C SER A 119 6.82 1.88 18.11
N GLY A 120 7.85 2.30 17.39
CA GLY A 120 8.82 1.39 16.81
C GLY A 120 10.19 2.04 16.63
N PRO A 121 11.25 1.23 16.46
CA PRO A 121 12.62 1.70 16.49
C PRO A 121 13.13 2.13 15.10
N ILE A 122 12.25 2.34 14.12
CA ILE A 122 12.65 2.65 12.74
C ILE A 122 12.02 3.96 12.27
N TYR A 123 12.72 4.62 11.34
CA TYR A 123 12.13 5.67 10.51
C TYR A 123 12.47 5.43 9.03
N SER A 124 11.55 5.74 8.13
CA SER A 124 11.69 5.58 6.67
C SER A 124 11.53 6.91 5.94
N PHE A 125 12.65 7.54 5.61
CA PHE A 125 12.71 8.82 4.90
C PHE A 125 13.79 8.79 3.83
N ASN A 126 13.49 9.37 2.67
CA ASN A 126 14.54 9.73 1.71
C ASN A 126 15.28 10.97 2.20
N GLU A 127 16.32 10.76 3.00
CA GLU A 127 17.10 11.86 3.58
C GLU A 127 17.90 12.68 2.56
N ALA A 128 17.99 12.25 1.29
CA ALA A 128 18.56 13.12 0.24
C ALA A 128 17.75 14.43 0.09
N ASN A 129 16.45 14.41 0.45
CA ASN A 129 15.56 15.56 0.41
C ASN A 129 15.56 16.36 1.73
N PHE A 130 16.49 16.09 2.66
CA PHE A 130 16.45 16.68 4.00
C PHE A 130 16.34 18.21 3.99
N HIS A 131 17.08 18.88 3.10
CA HIS A 131 17.07 20.33 3.01
C HIS A 131 15.77 20.91 2.46
N ASP A 132 15.03 20.14 1.67
CA ASP A 132 13.72 20.51 1.10
C ASP A 132 12.57 20.25 2.07
N PHE A 133 12.80 19.44 3.10
CA PHE A 133 11.80 19.20 4.13
C PHE A 133 11.49 20.47 4.94
N SER A 134 10.22 20.57 5.31
CA SER A 134 9.76 21.63 6.21
C SER A 134 10.52 21.59 7.55
N SER A 135 10.67 22.74 8.19
CA SER A 135 11.37 22.84 9.48
C SER A 135 10.85 21.89 10.57
N PRO A 136 9.52 21.63 10.72
CA PRO A 136 9.03 20.61 11.64
C PRO A 136 9.53 19.20 11.34
N VAL A 137 9.57 18.79 10.08
CA VAL A 137 10.03 17.44 9.66
C VAL A 137 11.53 17.27 9.93
N ARG A 138 12.35 18.28 9.60
CA ARG A 138 13.79 18.25 9.90
C ARG A 138 14.06 18.08 11.39
N ARG A 139 13.42 18.90 12.24
CA ARG A 139 13.56 18.77 13.70
C ARG A 139 13.13 17.41 14.22
N TYR A 140 12.07 16.84 13.64
CA TYR A 140 11.61 15.51 14.03
C TYR A 140 12.62 14.42 13.65
N LEU A 141 13.19 14.48 12.44
CA LEU A 141 14.27 13.58 12.01
C LEU A 141 15.52 13.70 12.89
N ASP A 142 15.93 14.92 13.22
CA ASP A 142 17.05 15.14 14.14
C ASP A 142 16.76 14.53 15.52
N ALA A 143 15.55 14.73 16.05
CA ALA A 143 15.14 14.14 17.32
C ALA A 143 15.13 12.61 17.31
N LEU A 144 14.74 11.98 16.19
CA LEU A 144 14.80 10.53 16.00
C LEU A 144 16.25 10.01 16.02
N LYS A 145 17.20 10.74 15.41
CA LYS A 145 18.62 10.40 15.39
C LYS A 145 19.30 10.59 16.73
N GLU A 146 18.91 11.62 17.47
CA GLU A 146 19.44 11.93 18.79
C GLU A 146 18.85 11.05 19.90
N GLY A 147 17.66 10.50 19.67
CA GLY A 147 16.88 9.77 20.68
C GLY A 147 16.10 10.70 21.62
N SER A 148 15.92 11.96 21.23
CA SER A 148 15.15 12.97 21.94
C SER A 148 13.69 13.05 21.47
N SER A 149 13.27 12.17 20.57
CA SER A 149 11.87 12.01 20.14
C SER A 149 11.01 11.35 21.22
N SER A 150 9.70 11.25 20.96
CA SER A 150 8.75 10.53 21.84
C SER A 150 9.08 9.04 22.03
N VAL A 151 9.92 8.46 21.18
CA VAL A 151 10.38 7.06 21.29
C VAL A 151 11.43 6.92 22.40
N GLY A 152 12.14 7.99 22.77
CA GLY A 152 13.11 8.02 23.88
C GLY A 152 14.41 7.26 23.62
N VAL A 153 14.60 6.72 22.42
CA VAL A 153 15.82 6.07 21.95
C VAL A 153 16.09 6.44 20.49
N ARG A 154 17.34 6.29 20.04
CA ARG A 154 17.70 6.52 18.64
C ARG A 154 16.97 5.52 17.74
N SER A 155 16.32 6.04 16.71
CA SER A 155 15.63 5.23 15.71
C SER A 155 16.58 4.90 14.55
N ASN A 156 16.42 3.71 13.97
CA ASN A 156 17.21 3.22 12.86
C ASN A 156 16.60 3.66 11.53
N ALA A 157 17.42 4.24 10.64
CA ALA A 157 16.99 4.51 9.28
C ALA A 157 16.72 3.20 8.51
N ARG A 158 15.56 3.09 7.87
CA ARG A 158 15.20 2.02 6.94
C ARG A 158 14.42 2.62 5.80
N TYR A 159 15.03 2.72 4.61
CA TYR A 159 14.38 3.27 3.43
C TYR A 159 14.65 2.34 2.25
N VAL A 160 13.64 1.58 1.84
CA VAL A 160 13.72 0.64 0.71
C VAL A 160 13.51 1.38 -0.62
N GLY A 161 12.73 2.46 -0.61
CA GLY A 161 12.43 3.24 -1.81
C GLY A 161 11.27 2.68 -2.63
N ALA A 162 10.43 1.85 -2.01
CA ALA A 162 9.15 1.38 -2.53
C ALA A 162 8.12 1.54 -1.42
N LEU A 163 7.01 2.26 -1.70
CA LEU A 163 5.99 2.58 -0.71
C LEU A 163 5.47 1.32 -0.02
N VAL A 164 5.16 0.27 -0.78
CA VAL A 164 4.64 -1.00 -0.26
C VAL A 164 5.61 -1.65 0.72
N ALA A 165 6.90 -1.65 0.39
CA ALA A 165 7.92 -2.26 1.24
C ALA A 165 8.14 -1.47 2.54
N ASP A 166 8.23 -0.15 2.43
CA ASP A 166 8.44 0.75 3.57
C ASP A 166 7.21 0.77 4.50
N VAL A 167 5.99 0.85 3.94
CA VAL A 167 4.73 0.79 4.70
C VAL A 167 4.55 -0.57 5.36
N HIS A 168 4.85 -1.68 4.67
CA HIS A 168 4.77 -3.00 5.28
C HIS A 168 5.71 -3.13 6.48
N ASN A 169 6.94 -2.62 6.37
CA ASN A 169 7.91 -2.63 7.46
C ASN A 169 7.40 -1.83 8.67
N VAL A 170 6.85 -0.64 8.45
CA VAL A 170 6.24 0.18 9.51
C VAL A 170 5.00 -0.49 10.11
N LEU A 171 4.15 -1.11 9.29
CA LEU A 171 2.94 -1.79 9.75
C LEU A 171 3.25 -2.94 10.73
N ILE A 172 4.33 -3.68 10.47
CA ILE A 172 4.73 -4.85 11.28
C ILE A 172 5.59 -4.44 12.48
N ASN A 173 6.56 -3.55 12.28
CA ASN A 173 7.56 -3.23 13.31
C ASN A 173 7.29 -1.94 14.08
N GLY A 174 6.26 -1.18 13.68
CA GLY A 174 6.03 0.18 14.16
C GLY A 174 7.09 1.14 13.63
N GLY A 175 7.03 2.39 14.08
CA GLY A 175 7.90 3.46 13.60
C GLY A 175 7.13 4.39 12.68
N ILE A 176 7.86 5.05 11.78
CA ILE A 176 7.31 6.09 10.90
C ILE A 176 7.95 6.14 9.54
#